data_AF-A0A7X2TNP4-F1
#
_entry.id   AF-A0A7X2TNP4-F1
#
_cell.length_a   1.000
_cell.length_b   1.000
_cell.length_c   1.000
_cell.angle_alpha   90.00
_cell.angle_beta   90.00
_cell.angle_gamma   90.00
#
_symmetry.space_group_name_H-M   'P 1'
#
loop_
_entity.id
_entity.type
_entity.pdbx_description
1 polymer ?
#
loop_
_entity_poly.entity_id
_entity_poly.type
_entity_poly.pdbx_seq_one_letter_code
_entity_poly.pdbx_strand_id
1 'polypeptide(L)'
;MRSFRATAEEVFCFMRLKDSFAQSAKELKKTRSLAVAAMLLAIAVVLGFFSVQLTESIRISFTFLANELTGMLFGPVVGMLEGGLADIVNYMIKPTGPFFPGFTISGILGGLIYGTFLYKKPLTLRRIILTNSLVTVFVNMLLNTYWLTLLYGNAYLVILPARIVKELILLPINVAMFWFMSTMLTKAKVFKGLETPKQKALAKETEK
;
A
#
# COMPACT_ATOMS: atom_id res chain seq x y z
N MET A 1 -8.05 -3.32 35.87
CA MET A 1 -8.51 -4.28 34.84
C MET A 1 -8.34 -3.83 33.38
N ARG A 2 -8.00 -2.56 33.05
CA ARG A 2 -7.77 -2.15 31.65
C ARG A 2 -6.39 -2.53 31.09
N SER A 3 -5.33 -2.61 31.91
CA SER A 3 -3.98 -2.92 31.41
C SER A 3 -3.81 -4.39 30.96
N PHE A 4 -4.50 -5.35 31.59
CA PHE A 4 -4.44 -6.77 31.21
C PHE A 4 -5.15 -7.07 29.88
N ARG A 5 -6.15 -6.26 29.52
CA ARG A 5 -6.85 -6.37 28.23
C ARG A 5 -6.00 -5.85 27.07
N ALA A 6 -5.24 -4.77 27.31
CA ALA A 6 -4.30 -4.22 26.33
C ALA A 6 -3.19 -5.24 26.01
N THR A 7 -2.62 -5.91 27.02
CA THR A 7 -1.59 -6.95 26.78
C THR A 7 -2.15 -8.15 26.03
N ALA A 8 -3.38 -8.59 26.34
CA ALA A 8 -4.02 -9.69 25.62
C ALA A 8 -4.35 -9.33 24.15
N GLU A 9 -4.83 -8.11 23.88
CA GLU A 9 -5.07 -7.63 22.51
C GLU A 9 -3.76 -7.43 21.74
N GLU A 10 -2.69 -6.95 22.38
CA GLU A 10 -1.37 -6.82 21.76
C GLU A 10 -0.74 -8.17 21.45
N VAL A 11 -0.81 -9.14 22.37
CA VAL A 11 -0.33 -10.51 22.16
C VAL A 11 -1.14 -11.20 21.06
N PHE A 12 -2.46 -11.00 21.03
CA PHE A 12 -3.33 -11.53 19.99
C PHE A 12 -3.06 -10.88 18.62
N CYS A 13 -2.84 -9.57 18.59
CA CYS A 13 -2.44 -8.82 17.40
C CYS A 13 -1.08 -9.33 16.88
N PHE A 14 -0.13 -9.56 17.78
CA PHE A 14 1.22 -10.03 17.45
C PHE A 14 1.25 -11.47 16.93
N MET A 15 0.48 -12.39 17.52
CA MET A 15 0.33 -13.76 16.99
C MET A 15 -0.30 -13.73 15.59
N ARG A 16 -1.35 -12.92 15.41
CA ARG A 16 -2.04 -12.79 14.12
C ARG A 16 -1.18 -12.12 13.05
N LEU A 17 -0.29 -11.21 13.45
CA LEU A 17 0.76 -10.64 12.59
C LEU A 17 1.73 -11.73 12.17
N LYS A 18 2.34 -12.47 13.11
CA LYS A 18 3.26 -13.58 12.78
C LYS A 18 2.65 -14.58 11.82
N ASP A 19 1.39 -14.96 12.02
CA ASP A 19 0.67 -15.86 11.12
C ASP A 19 0.46 -15.25 9.73
N SER A 20 0.14 -13.95 9.66
CA SER A 20 -0.04 -13.23 8.40
C SER A 20 1.27 -13.19 7.60
N PHE A 21 2.40 -12.91 8.27
CA PHE A 21 3.72 -12.91 7.64
C PHE A 21 4.14 -14.31 7.18
N ALA A 22 3.97 -15.32 8.03
CA ALA A 22 4.28 -16.72 7.67
C ALA A 22 3.44 -17.20 6.48
N GLN A 23 2.17 -16.79 6.42
CA GLN A 23 1.29 -17.18 5.33
C GLN A 23 1.58 -16.41 4.03
N SER A 24 1.93 -15.12 4.11
CA SER A 24 2.42 -14.35 2.95
C SER A 24 3.73 -14.90 2.39
N ALA A 25 4.67 -15.28 3.26
CA ALA A 25 5.91 -15.93 2.83
C ALA A 25 5.65 -17.28 2.14
N LYS A 26 4.61 -18.02 2.57
CA LYS A 26 4.16 -19.23 1.87
C LYS A 26 3.54 -18.93 0.50
N GLU A 27 2.89 -17.79 0.32
CA GLU A 27 2.37 -17.40 -1.01
C GLU A 27 3.51 -17.16 -2.00
N LEU A 28 4.65 -16.59 -1.60
CA LEU A 28 5.82 -16.43 -2.48
C LEU A 28 6.40 -17.75 -2.99
N LYS A 29 6.25 -18.84 -2.23
CA LYS A 29 6.73 -20.17 -2.65
C LYS A 29 5.88 -20.79 -3.76
N LYS A 30 4.65 -20.30 -3.98
CA LYS A 30 3.79 -20.77 -5.06
C LYS A 30 4.12 -20.01 -6.33
N THR A 31 4.49 -20.74 -7.39
CA THR A 31 4.82 -20.17 -8.70
C THR A 31 3.71 -19.28 -9.26
N ARG A 32 2.44 -19.70 -9.12
CA ARG A 32 1.28 -18.92 -9.57
C ARG A 32 1.15 -17.58 -8.82
N SER A 33 1.30 -17.59 -7.50
CA SER A 33 1.20 -16.37 -6.68
C SER A 33 2.35 -15.41 -7.00
N LEU A 34 3.57 -15.94 -7.19
CA LEU A 34 4.73 -15.16 -7.62
C LEU A 34 4.51 -14.51 -9.00
N ALA A 35 3.99 -15.26 -9.97
CA ALA A 35 3.71 -14.73 -11.31
C ALA A 35 2.67 -13.60 -11.27
N VAL A 36 1.60 -13.75 -10.48
CA VAL A 36 0.58 -12.70 -10.34
C VAL A 36 1.14 -11.47 -9.61
N ALA A 37 1.96 -11.65 -8.57
CA ALA A 37 2.63 -10.53 -7.90
C ALA A 37 3.57 -9.77 -8.87
N ALA A 38 4.32 -10.48 -9.72
CA ALA A 38 5.15 -9.86 -10.75
C ALA A 38 4.32 -9.09 -11.80
N MET A 39 3.15 -9.61 -12.19
CA MET A 39 2.23 -8.89 -13.09
C MET A 39 1.66 -7.63 -12.42
N LEU A 40 1.31 -7.68 -11.13
CA LEU A 40 0.84 -6.49 -10.40
C LEU A 40 1.94 -5.44 -10.27
N LEU A 41 3.18 -5.86 -9.99
CA LEU A 41 4.35 -4.97 -10.01
C LEU A 41 4.52 -4.31 -11.39
N ALA A 42 4.41 -5.08 -12.48
CA ALA A 42 4.49 -4.52 -13.82
C ALA A 42 3.36 -3.50 -14.09
N ILE A 43 2.14 -3.79 -13.63
CA ILE A 43 1.02 -2.83 -13.70
C ILE A 43 1.33 -1.58 -12.86
N ALA A 44 1.88 -1.72 -11.66
CA ALA A 44 2.24 -0.60 -10.79
C ALA A 44 3.23 0.36 -11.48
N VAL A 45 4.22 -0.21 -12.15
CA VAL A 45 5.22 0.51 -12.93
C VAL A 45 4.59 1.21 -14.13
N VAL A 46 3.76 0.50 -14.91
CA VAL A 46 3.03 1.10 -16.05
C VAL A 46 2.13 2.26 -15.59
N LEU A 47 1.38 2.07 -14.51
CA LEU A 47 0.53 3.12 -13.90
C LEU A 47 1.33 4.31 -13.37
N GLY A 48 2.59 4.11 -13.00
CA GLY A 48 3.51 5.19 -12.63
C GLY A 48 3.82 6.14 -13.78
N PHE A 49 3.82 5.67 -15.02
CA PHE A 49 4.03 6.53 -16.20
C PHE A 49 2.82 7.41 -16.51
N PHE A 50 1.61 6.88 -16.32
CA PHE A 50 0.36 7.58 -16.60
C PHE A 50 -0.05 8.57 -15.50
N SER A 51 0.90 9.01 -14.68
CA SER A 51 0.63 10.01 -13.64
C SER A 51 0.09 11.31 -14.25
N VAL A 52 -1.10 11.75 -13.84
CA VAL A 52 -1.72 12.99 -14.30
C VAL A 52 -1.18 14.15 -13.48
N GLN A 53 -0.58 15.14 -14.16
CA GLN A 53 -0.15 16.38 -13.53
C GLN A 53 -1.30 17.38 -13.60
N LEU A 54 -1.94 17.65 -12.46
CA LEU A 54 -3.02 18.63 -12.35
C LEU A 54 -2.48 20.05 -12.19
N THR A 55 -1.29 20.19 -11.60
CA THR A 55 -0.59 21.47 -11.38
C THR A 55 0.91 21.20 -11.32
N GLU A 56 1.76 22.21 -11.51
CA GLU A 56 3.24 22.08 -11.44
C GLU A 56 3.73 21.37 -10.16
N SER A 57 2.99 21.47 -9.05
CA SER A 57 3.30 20.77 -7.79
C SER A 57 2.45 19.50 -7.52
N ILE A 58 1.27 19.38 -8.14
CA ILE A 58 0.30 18.31 -7.86
C ILE A 58 0.30 17.30 -8.99
N ARG A 59 0.99 16.19 -8.74
CA ARG A 59 0.99 14.98 -9.58
C ARG A 59 0.21 13.88 -8.87
N ILE A 60 -0.81 13.36 -9.52
CA ILE A 60 -1.56 12.16 -9.10
C ILE A 60 -0.91 10.96 -9.78
N SER A 61 -0.48 9.97 -8.98
CA SER A 61 0.08 8.72 -9.50
C SER A 61 -0.87 7.58 -9.14
N PHE A 62 -1.03 6.60 -10.02
CA PHE A 62 -1.93 5.46 -9.80
C PHE A 62 -1.21 4.20 -9.29
N THR A 63 0.11 4.27 -9.11
CA THR A 63 0.96 3.18 -8.63
C THR A 63 0.48 2.60 -7.29
N PHE A 64 -0.05 3.44 -6.39
CA PHE A 64 -0.55 2.99 -5.09
C PHE A 64 -1.69 1.97 -5.20
N LEU A 65 -2.50 2.03 -6.26
CA LEU A 65 -3.62 1.09 -6.45
C LEU A 65 -3.12 -0.34 -6.61
N ALA A 66 -2.11 -0.53 -7.45
CA ALA A 66 -1.50 -1.83 -7.66
C ALA A 66 -0.80 -2.33 -6.39
N ASN A 67 -0.02 -1.47 -5.73
CA ASN A 67 0.69 -1.84 -4.50
C ASN A 67 -0.28 -2.21 -3.35
N GLU A 68 -1.35 -1.43 -3.18
CA GLU A 68 -2.37 -1.70 -2.16
C GLU A 68 -3.14 -3.00 -2.48
N LEU A 69 -3.40 -3.27 -3.77
CA LEU A 69 -4.00 -4.52 -4.22
C LEU A 69 -3.08 -5.73 -3.98
N THR A 70 -1.79 -5.61 -4.26
CA THR A 70 -0.78 -6.64 -3.96
C THR A 70 -0.72 -6.94 -2.48
N GLY A 71 -0.69 -5.90 -1.63
CA GLY A 71 -0.77 -6.04 -0.17
C GLY A 71 -2.06 -6.73 0.30
N MET A 72 -3.20 -6.40 -0.30
CA MET A 72 -4.49 -7.02 0.00
C MET A 72 -4.53 -8.52 -0.35
N LEU A 73 -3.92 -8.91 -1.47
CA LEU A 73 -4.00 -10.28 -2.01
C LEU A 73 -2.94 -11.22 -1.44
N PHE A 74 -1.69 -10.76 -1.38
CA PHE A 74 -0.53 -11.58 -1.03
C PHE A 74 0.03 -11.27 0.36
N GLY A 75 -0.38 -10.16 0.96
CA GLY A 75 -0.11 -9.78 2.34
C GLY A 75 1.25 -9.10 2.56
N PRO A 76 1.67 -8.91 3.83
CA PRO A 76 2.73 -7.97 4.19
C PRO A 76 4.09 -8.26 3.57
N VAL A 77 4.53 -9.53 3.53
CA VAL A 77 5.85 -9.87 3.00
C VAL A 77 5.94 -9.61 1.49
N VAL A 78 4.88 -9.93 0.75
CA VAL A 78 4.85 -9.70 -0.70
C VAL A 78 4.68 -8.22 -1.02
N GLY A 79 3.83 -7.52 -0.28
CA GLY A 79 3.67 -6.06 -0.41
C GLY A 79 4.96 -5.31 -0.09
N MET A 80 5.73 -5.74 0.92
CA MET A 80 7.06 -5.17 1.21
C MET A 80 8.02 -5.32 0.03
N LEU A 81 8.14 -6.54 -0.51
CA LEU A 81 9.03 -6.81 -1.64
C LEU A 81 8.60 -6.05 -2.89
N GLU A 82 7.30 -6.08 -3.21
CA GLU A 82 6.75 -5.38 -4.36
C GLU A 82 6.90 -3.85 -4.21
N GLY A 83 6.62 -3.28 -3.04
CA GLY A 83 6.81 -1.83 -2.80
C GLY A 83 8.27 -1.39 -2.93
N GLY A 84 9.23 -2.18 -2.45
CA GLY A 84 10.66 -1.91 -2.64
C GLY A 84 11.12 -2.08 -4.08
N LEU A 85 10.68 -3.15 -4.75
CA LEU A 85 11.00 -3.39 -6.16
C LEU A 85 10.36 -2.34 -7.08
N ALA A 86 9.13 -1.92 -6.78
CA ALA A 86 8.45 -0.87 -7.53
C ALA A 86 9.24 0.43 -7.48
N ASP A 87 9.79 0.80 -6.33
CA ASP A 87 10.62 2.01 -6.21
C ASP A 87 11.90 1.91 -7.07
N ILE A 88 12.65 0.80 -6.95
CA ILE A 88 13.88 0.58 -7.73
C ILE A 88 13.59 0.54 -9.23
N VAL A 89 12.58 -0.21 -9.67
CA VAL A 89 12.23 -0.37 -11.08
C VAL A 89 11.70 0.94 -11.66
N ASN A 90 10.85 1.67 -10.94
CA ASN A 90 10.38 2.98 -11.38
C ASN A 90 11.54 3.96 -11.53
N TYR A 91 12.50 3.94 -10.59
CA TYR A 91 13.70 4.77 -10.68
C TYR A 91 14.55 4.43 -11.91
N MET A 92 14.78 3.13 -12.17
CA MET A 92 15.57 2.68 -13.32
C MET A 92 14.98 3.09 -14.66
N ILE A 93 13.65 3.05 -14.80
CA ILE A 93 13.01 3.39 -16.09
C ILE A 93 12.81 4.90 -16.22
N LYS A 94 12.44 5.59 -15.14
CA LYS A 94 12.25 7.03 -15.12
C LYS A 94 12.96 7.63 -13.91
N PRO A 95 14.24 8.01 -14.04
CA PRO A 95 14.99 8.61 -12.95
C PRO A 95 14.45 10.02 -12.68
N THR A 96 13.43 10.14 -11.83
CA THR A 96 12.93 11.42 -11.35
C THR A 96 13.63 11.78 -10.04
N GLY A 97 14.75 12.51 -10.15
CA GLY A 97 15.55 12.96 -9.02
C GLY A 97 16.72 12.01 -8.67
N PRO A 98 17.46 12.30 -7.59
CA PRO A 98 18.53 11.42 -7.10
C PRO A 98 17.97 10.14 -6.47
N PHE A 99 18.56 8.99 -6.77
CA PHE A 99 18.24 7.75 -6.07
C PHE A 99 18.66 7.89 -4.62
N PHE A 100 17.74 7.61 -3.70
CA PHE A 100 18.05 7.56 -2.28
C PHE A 100 17.44 6.29 -1.69
N PRO A 101 18.25 5.39 -1.10
CA PRO A 101 17.76 4.12 -0.54
C PRO A 101 16.64 4.29 0.50
N GLY A 102 16.54 5.45 1.15
CA GLY A 102 15.43 5.76 2.06
C GLY A 102 14.06 5.76 1.38
N PHE A 103 13.94 6.17 0.11
CA PHE A 103 12.67 6.09 -0.62
C PHE A 103 12.26 4.64 -0.89
N THR A 104 13.22 3.75 -1.10
CA THR A 104 12.95 2.32 -1.19
C THR A 104 12.45 1.76 0.14
N ILE A 105 13.02 2.21 1.27
CA ILE A 105 12.51 1.86 2.62
C ILE A 105 11.08 2.38 2.81
N SER A 106 10.78 3.59 2.35
CA SER A 106 9.41 4.12 2.33
C SER A 106 8.46 3.21 1.53
N GLY A 107 8.88 2.74 0.35
CA GLY A 107 8.12 1.79 -0.47
C GLY A 107 7.83 0.47 0.24
N ILE A 108 8.86 -0.11 0.88
CA ILE A 108 8.75 -1.33 1.69
C ILE A 108 7.74 -1.13 2.84
N LEU A 109 7.82 0.00 3.55
CA LEU A 109 6.92 0.31 4.66
C LEU A 109 5.49 0.58 4.19
N GLY A 110 5.31 1.24 3.05
CA GLY A 110 3.98 1.39 2.43
C GLY A 110 3.35 0.02 2.14
N GLY A 111 4.10 -0.86 1.48
CA GLY A 111 3.68 -2.24 1.20
C GLY A 111 3.40 -3.07 2.46
N LEU A 112 4.18 -2.86 3.52
CA LEU A 112 3.96 -3.47 4.83
C LEU A 112 2.63 -3.00 5.45
N ILE A 113 2.35 -1.70 5.45
CA ILE A 113 1.13 -1.14 6.03
C ILE A 113 -0.10 -1.65 5.25
N TYR A 114 -0.06 -1.60 3.92
CA TYR A 114 -1.14 -2.16 3.09
C TYR A 114 -1.36 -3.64 3.36
N GLY A 115 -0.29 -4.44 3.38
CA GLY A 115 -0.39 -5.87 3.64
C GLY A 115 -0.85 -6.22 5.06
N THR A 116 -0.46 -5.49 6.10
CA THR A 116 -0.89 -5.80 7.47
C THR A 116 -2.35 -5.46 7.76
N PHE A 117 -2.85 -4.36 7.17
CA PHE A 117 -4.20 -3.87 7.44
C PHE A 117 -5.26 -4.45 6.49
N LEU A 118 -4.92 -4.74 5.23
CA LEU A 118 -5.89 -5.24 4.25
C LEU A 118 -5.86 -6.76 4.06
N TYR A 119 -4.77 -7.46 4.41
CA TYR A 119 -4.66 -8.89 4.12
C TYR A 119 -5.67 -9.76 4.89
N LYS A 120 -6.42 -10.58 4.15
CA LYS A 120 -7.41 -11.56 4.67
C LYS A 120 -8.42 -10.98 5.66
N LYS A 121 -8.71 -9.70 5.49
CA LYS A 121 -9.56 -8.89 6.36
C LYS A 121 -10.73 -8.35 5.52
N PRO A 122 -11.93 -8.20 6.10
CA PRO A 122 -13.04 -7.60 5.37
C PRO A 122 -12.70 -6.17 4.94
N LEU A 123 -12.99 -5.88 3.67
CA LEU A 123 -12.81 -4.58 3.04
C LEU A 123 -13.93 -3.68 3.52
N THR A 124 -13.62 -2.83 4.49
CA THR A 124 -14.52 -1.79 4.97
C THR A 124 -13.93 -0.44 4.64
N LEU A 125 -14.79 0.52 4.27
CA LEU A 125 -14.38 1.88 3.94
C LEU A 125 -13.52 2.49 5.07
N ARG A 126 -13.88 2.21 6.33
CA ARG A 126 -13.11 2.64 7.53
C ARG A 126 -11.67 2.13 7.53
N ARG A 127 -11.42 0.89 7.09
CA ARG A 127 -10.07 0.31 7.05
C ARG A 127 -9.24 0.88 5.92
N ILE A 128 -9.84 1.10 4.76
CA ILE A 128 -9.14 1.70 3.61
C ILE A 128 -8.74 3.13 3.96
N ILE A 129 -9.65 3.91 4.57
CA ILE A 129 -9.34 5.23 5.11
C ILE A 129 -8.19 5.13 6.12
N LEU A 130 -8.30 4.26 7.13
CA LEU A 130 -7.27 4.14 8.16
C LEU A 130 -5.91 3.78 7.56
N THR A 131 -5.87 2.83 6.63
CA THR A 131 -4.62 2.36 6.02
C THR A 131 -4.00 3.43 5.14
N ASN A 132 -4.77 4.07 4.27
CA ASN A 132 -4.28 5.17 3.44
C ASN A 132 -3.84 6.36 4.29
N SER A 133 -4.57 6.72 5.34
CA SER A 133 -4.14 7.75 6.29
C SER A 133 -2.83 7.40 6.98
N LEU A 134 -2.65 6.14 7.41
CA LEU A 134 -1.39 5.70 8.02
C LEU A 134 -0.23 5.79 7.02
N VAL A 135 -0.41 5.34 5.78
CA VAL A 135 0.64 5.45 4.75
C VAL A 135 0.94 6.93 4.45
N THR A 136 -0.08 7.76 4.24
CA THR A 136 0.11 9.18 3.96
C THR A 136 0.85 9.89 5.11
N VAL A 137 0.46 9.66 6.36
CA VAL A 137 1.09 10.34 7.50
C VAL A 137 2.49 9.78 7.78
N PHE A 138 2.64 8.47 7.92
CA PHE A 138 3.93 7.89 8.33
C PHE A 138 4.93 7.80 7.18
N VAL A 139 4.49 7.37 6.01
CA VAL A 139 5.39 7.16 4.87
C VAL A 139 5.57 8.46 4.08
N ASN A 140 4.48 9.08 3.64
CA ASN A 140 4.59 10.26 2.75
C ASN A 140 4.94 11.54 3.50
N MET A 141 4.41 11.77 4.70
CA MET A 141 4.66 13.02 5.44
C MET A 141 5.85 12.94 6.38
N LEU A 142 6.12 11.82 7.06
CA LEU A 142 7.27 11.72 7.96
C LEU A 142 8.53 11.23 7.24
N LEU A 143 8.50 10.02 6.68
CA LEU A 143 9.69 9.41 6.09
C LEU A 143 10.15 10.15 4.83
N ASN A 144 9.27 10.37 3.86
CA ASN A 144 9.67 11.05 2.62
C ASN A 144 10.10 12.50 2.89
N THR A 145 9.56 13.15 3.91
CA THR A 145 10.07 14.44 4.41
C THR A 145 11.48 14.33 4.96
N TYR A 146 11.71 13.36 5.83
CA TYR A 146 13.00 13.16 6.46
C TYR A 146 14.10 12.89 5.41
N TRP A 147 13.83 12.02 4.44
CA TRP A 147 14.77 11.76 3.34
C TRP A 147 15.09 13.01 2.53
N LEU A 148 14.09 13.87 2.29
CA LEU A 148 14.32 15.12 1.56
C LEU A 148 15.10 16.16 2.36
N THR A 149 14.91 16.24 3.67
CA THR A 149 15.76 17.10 4.52
C THR A 149 17.22 16.67 4.47
N LEU A 150 17.48 15.36 4.34
CA LEU A 150 18.84 14.83 4.24
C LEU A 150 19.46 15.05 2.85
N LEU A 151 18.65 15.03 1.78
CA LEU A 151 19.11 15.26 0.40
C LEU A 151 19.29 16.74 0.05
N TYR A 152 18.36 17.61 0.48
CA TYR A 152 18.25 19.01 0.03
C TYR A 152 18.44 20.04 1.14
N GLY A 153 18.65 19.62 2.39
CA GLY A 153 18.89 20.50 3.53
C GLY A 153 17.68 21.37 3.93
N ASN A 154 17.97 22.56 4.45
CA ASN A 154 16.98 23.47 5.06
C ASN A 154 15.97 24.09 4.07
N ALA A 155 16.20 23.97 2.76
CA ALA A 155 15.26 24.42 1.73
C ALA A 155 13.90 23.67 1.79
N TYR A 156 13.87 22.50 2.46
CA TYR A 156 12.68 21.66 2.55
C TYR A 156 11.58 22.20 3.48
N LEU A 157 11.94 22.96 4.53
CA LEU A 157 10.94 23.52 5.48
C LEU A 157 9.94 24.47 4.80
N VAL A 158 10.34 25.09 3.68
CA VAL A 158 9.49 25.97 2.88
C VAL A 158 8.52 25.18 1.99
N ILE A 159 8.90 23.98 1.55
CA ILE A 159 8.12 23.12 0.65
C ILE A 159 7.15 22.22 1.44
N LEU A 160 7.43 21.99 2.72
CA LEU A 160 6.64 21.15 3.62
C LEU A 160 5.15 21.52 3.67
N PRO A 161 4.76 22.79 3.91
CA PRO A 161 3.35 23.17 3.97
C PRO A 161 2.60 22.82 2.67
N ALA A 162 3.21 23.08 1.52
CA ALA A 162 2.63 22.73 0.22
C ALA A 162 2.45 21.21 0.05
N ARG A 163 3.40 20.41 0.58
CA ARG A 163 3.28 18.94 0.60
C ARG A 163 2.16 18.45 1.50
N ILE A 164 2.01 19.03 2.69
CA ILE A 164 0.93 18.66 3.62
C ILE A 164 -0.42 18.89 2.97
N VAL A 165 -0.62 20.06 2.38
CA VAL A 165 -1.88 20.41 1.69
C VAL A 165 -2.14 19.46 0.53
N LYS A 166 -1.11 19.18 -0.29
CA LYS A 166 -1.23 18.22 -1.41
C LYS A 166 -1.62 16.83 -0.92
N GLU A 167 -0.91 16.26 0.04
CA GLU A 167 -1.18 14.91 0.56
C GLU A 167 -2.57 14.82 1.20
N LEU A 168 -3.02 15.88 1.89
CA LEU A 168 -4.35 15.95 2.49
C LEU A 168 -5.47 15.96 1.43
N ILE A 169 -5.23 16.61 0.27
CA ILE A 169 -6.17 16.61 -0.86
C ILE A 169 -6.14 15.26 -1.59
N LEU A 170 -4.97 14.63 -1.73
CA LEU A 170 -4.82 13.34 -2.41
C LEU A 170 -5.38 12.17 -1.61
N LEU A 171 -5.34 12.22 -0.28
CA LEU A 171 -5.84 11.16 0.59
C LEU A 171 -7.30 10.76 0.29
N PRO A 172 -8.31 11.66 0.27
CA PRO A 172 -9.68 11.28 -0.04
C PRO A 172 -9.82 10.76 -1.47
N ILE A 173 -9.03 11.27 -2.41
CA ILE A 173 -9.01 10.82 -3.81
C ILE A 173 -8.49 9.38 -3.87
N ASN A 174 -7.37 9.07 -3.22
CA ASN A 174 -6.77 7.74 -3.20
C ASN A 174 -7.73 6.72 -2.55
N VAL A 175 -8.34 7.08 -1.42
CA VAL A 175 -9.36 6.24 -0.77
C VAL A 175 -10.53 5.96 -1.71
N ALA A 176 -11.06 6.98 -2.39
CA ALA A 176 -12.18 6.82 -3.31
C ALA A 176 -11.81 5.93 -4.50
N MET A 177 -10.63 6.13 -5.09
CA MET A 177 -10.13 5.32 -6.20
C MET A 177 -9.94 3.86 -5.80
N PHE A 178 -9.31 3.59 -4.65
CA PHE A 178 -9.10 2.22 -4.19
C PHE A 178 -10.43 1.54 -3.79
N TRP A 179 -11.35 2.27 -3.15
CA TRP A 179 -12.68 1.76 -2.83
C TRP A 179 -13.46 1.34 -4.09
N PHE A 180 -13.46 2.22 -5.12
CA PHE A 180 -14.11 1.93 -6.38
C PHE A 180 -13.47 0.72 -7.07
N MET A 181 -12.15 0.69 -7.18
CA MET A 181 -11.40 -0.42 -7.78
C MET A 181 -11.66 -1.74 -7.07
N SER A 182 -11.55 -1.78 -5.74
CA SER A 182 -11.75 -3.01 -4.96
C SER A 182 -13.18 -3.54 -5.06
N THR A 183 -14.18 -2.64 -5.11
CA THR A 183 -15.58 -3.01 -5.35
C THR A 183 -15.77 -3.60 -6.76
N MET A 184 -15.18 -2.98 -7.78
CA MET A 184 -15.28 -3.46 -9.16
C MET A 184 -14.59 -4.82 -9.36
N LEU A 185 -13.41 -5.02 -8.80
CA LEU A 185 -12.69 -6.29 -8.88
C LEU A 185 -13.42 -7.42 -8.15
N THR A 186 -14.07 -7.11 -7.03
CA THR A 186 -14.90 -8.08 -6.30
C THR A 186 -16.14 -8.47 -7.11
N LYS A 187 -16.83 -7.50 -7.73
CA LYS A 187 -17.98 -7.74 -8.61
C LYS A 187 -17.60 -8.54 -9.86
N ALA A 188 -16.43 -8.26 -10.43
CA ALA A 188 -15.92 -8.95 -11.61
C ALA A 188 -15.49 -10.41 -11.32
N LYS A 189 -15.58 -10.89 -10.08
CA LYS A 189 -15.16 -12.24 -9.64
C LYS A 189 -13.72 -12.58 -10.07
N VAL A 190 -12.87 -11.56 -10.26
CA VAL A 190 -11.47 -11.72 -10.68
C VAL A 190 -10.70 -12.56 -9.65
N PHE A 191 -11.12 -12.49 -8.39
CA PHE A 191 -10.50 -13.23 -7.32
C PHE A 191 -11.01 -14.68 -7.18
N LYS A 192 -11.99 -15.16 -7.97
CA LYS A 192 -12.59 -16.50 -7.83
C LYS A 192 -11.57 -17.65 -7.94
N GLY A 193 -10.38 -17.40 -8.51
CA GLY A 193 -9.24 -18.32 -8.59
C GLY A 193 -8.05 -18.04 -7.64
N LEU A 194 -8.08 -16.93 -6.88
CA LEU A 194 -7.05 -16.48 -5.94
C LEU A 194 -7.61 -16.22 -4.52
N GLU A 195 -8.93 -16.39 -4.33
CA GLU A 195 -9.66 -16.09 -3.11
C GLU A 195 -9.31 -17.03 -1.98
N THR A 196 -8.91 -16.46 -0.84
CA THR A 196 -8.86 -17.22 0.41
C THR A 196 -10.27 -17.41 0.98
N PRO A 197 -10.52 -18.46 1.79
CA PRO A 197 -11.87 -18.87 2.23
C PRO A 197 -12.74 -17.78 2.86
N LYS A 198 -12.15 -16.71 3.39
CA LYS A 198 -12.85 -15.55 3.97
C LYS A 198 -13.35 -14.52 2.94
N GLN A 199 -12.73 -14.42 1.76
CA GLN A 199 -13.22 -13.54 0.69
C GLN A 199 -14.50 -14.10 0.04
N LYS A 200 -14.66 -15.43 0.00
CA LYS A 200 -15.92 -16.10 -0.36
C LYS A 200 -17.09 -15.74 0.57
N ALA A 201 -16.82 -15.47 1.86
CA ALA A 201 -17.84 -15.04 2.82
C ALA A 201 -18.29 -13.59 2.56
N LEU A 202 -17.39 -12.74 2.06
CA LEU A 202 -17.66 -11.34 1.74
C LEU A 202 -18.44 -11.16 0.43
N ALA A 203 -18.14 -11.95 -0.60
CA ALA A 203 -18.95 -11.99 -1.82
C ALA A 203 -20.42 -12.34 -1.50
N LYS A 204 -20.65 -13.22 -0.52
CA LYS A 204 -21.99 -13.60 -0.03
C LYS A 204 -22.72 -12.52 0.78
N GLU A 205 -22.02 -11.59 1.43
CA GLU A 205 -22.65 -10.49 2.17
C GLU A 205 -23.05 -9.32 1.28
N THR A 206 -22.33 -9.08 0.18
CA THR A 206 -22.72 -8.08 -0.86
C THR A 206 -23.80 -8.58 -1.83
N GLU A 207 -24.15 -9.87 -1.78
CA GLU A 207 -25.22 -10.49 -2.58
C GLU A 207 -26.54 -10.63 -1.79
N LYS A 208 -26.58 -10.14 -0.54
CA LYS A 208 -27.77 -9.98 0.29
C LYS A 208 -28.12 -8.49 0.45
#